data_AF-A0A2G3A6F5-F1
#
_entry.id   AF-A0A2G3A6F5-F1
#
_cell.length_a   1.000
_cell.length_b   1.000
_cell.length_c   1.000
_cell.angle_alpha   90.00
_cell.angle_beta   90.00
_cell.angle_gamma   90.00
#
_symmetry.space_group_name_H-M   'P 1'
#
loop_
_entity.id
_entity.type
_entity.pdbx_description
1 polymer ?
#
loop_
_entity_poly.entity_id
_entity_poly.type
_entity_poly.pdbx_seq_one_letter_code
_entity_poly.pdbx_strand_id
1 'polypeptide(L)'
;MLCKLVPKVDNNMPWSRLCELIEKIRPILKWRVVCWRKSSRGRIRINTNGSYLQDTTKAGNGGIIRDENGDVIIAFAVTVKSNNNNMIEILAANYGVELCLSLASLKWI
;
A
#
# COMPACT_ATOMS: atom_id res chain seq x y z
N MET A 1 0.11 -11.27 -0.50
CA MET A 1 -0.42 -12.44 0.24
C MET A 1 0.56 -13.60 0.09
N LEU A 2 1.48 -13.76 1.06
CA LEU A 2 2.54 -14.79 1.08
C LEU A 2 2.08 -16.11 1.74
N CYS A 3 0.79 -16.28 2.05
CA CYS A 3 0.33 -17.34 2.95
C CYS A 3 0.26 -18.75 2.35
N LYS A 4 0.66 -18.98 1.10
CA LYS A 4 0.53 -20.30 0.44
C LYS A 4 1.85 -21.10 0.31
N LEU A 5 2.94 -20.60 0.86
CA LEU A 5 4.28 -21.21 0.68
C LEU A 5 4.90 -21.78 1.96
N VAL A 6 4.26 -21.63 3.12
CA VAL A 6 4.76 -22.25 4.35
C VAL A 6 4.48 -23.76 4.24
N PRO A 7 5.49 -24.63 4.29
CA PRO A 7 5.27 -26.07 4.34
C PRO A 7 4.35 -26.38 5.51
N LYS A 8 3.54 -27.45 5.41
CA LYS A 8 2.90 -28.00 6.61
C LYS A 8 4.02 -28.56 7.50
N VAL A 9 4.46 -27.75 8.46
CA VAL A 9 5.48 -28.12 9.43
C VAL A 9 4.77 -28.74 10.63
N ASP A 10 5.21 -29.93 11.03
CA ASP A 10 4.86 -30.51 12.32
C ASP A 10 5.68 -29.80 13.41
N ASN A 11 5.01 -29.28 14.44
CA ASN A 11 5.66 -28.57 15.55
C ASN A 11 6.62 -29.45 16.36
N ASN A 12 6.51 -30.78 16.23
CA ASN A 12 7.40 -31.74 16.90
C ASN A 12 8.60 -32.17 16.04
N MET A 13 8.79 -31.57 14.86
CA MET A 13 9.90 -31.91 13.97
C MET A 13 11.26 -31.48 14.54
N PRO A 14 12.31 -32.32 14.46
CA PRO A 14 13.66 -31.93 14.81
C PRO A 14 14.14 -30.72 14.00
N TRP A 15 14.83 -29.78 14.66
CA TRP A 15 15.31 -28.54 14.04
C TRP A 15 16.15 -28.79 12.78
N SER A 16 17.05 -29.77 12.79
CA SER A 16 17.86 -30.15 11.64
C SER A 16 17.03 -30.49 10.41
N ARG A 17 15.91 -31.20 10.61
CA ARG A 17 15.00 -31.58 9.51
C ARG A 17 14.23 -30.39 8.98
N LEU A 18 13.84 -29.45 9.83
CA LEU A 18 13.23 -28.20 9.40
C LEU A 18 14.20 -27.37 8.56
N CYS A 19 15.46 -27.25 8.98
CA CYS A 19 16.52 -26.57 8.20
C CYS A 19 16.66 -27.19 6.81
N GLU A 20 16.77 -28.52 6.71
CA GLU A 20 16.85 -29.22 5.42
C GLU A 20 15.64 -28.95 4.52
N LEU A 21 14.44 -28.90 5.09
CA LEU A 21 13.22 -28.61 4.33
C LEU A 21 13.27 -27.18 3.78
N ILE A 22 13.61 -26.20 4.60
CA ILE A 22 13.72 -24.79 4.21
C ILE A 22 14.74 -24.62 3.08
N GLU A 23 15.92 -25.25 3.19
CA GLU A 23 16.97 -25.19 2.17
C GLU A 23 16.54 -25.81 0.83
N LYS A 24 15.65 -26.80 0.87
CA LYS A 24 15.12 -27.49 -0.31
C LYS A 24 13.88 -26.83 -0.89
N ILE A 25 13.25 -25.87 -0.20
CA ILE A 25 12.12 -25.13 -0.77
C ILE A 25 12.60 -24.38 -2.02
N ARG A 26 11.88 -24.61 -3.12
CA ARG A 26 12.04 -23.87 -4.38
C ARG A 26 10.72 -23.17 -4.66
N PRO A 27 10.52 -21.94 -4.12
CA PRO A 27 9.25 -21.27 -4.30
C PRO A 27 9.11 -20.90 -5.78
N ILE A 28 7.97 -21.25 -6.38
CA ILE A 28 7.64 -20.77 -7.71
C ILE A 28 7.29 -19.28 -7.55
N LEU A 29 8.27 -18.43 -7.85
CA LEU A 29 8.11 -16.97 -7.81
C LEU A 29 7.17 -16.53 -8.93
N LYS A 30 5.90 -16.30 -8.58
CA LYS A 30 4.95 -15.61 -9.46
C LYS A 30 5.01 -14.12 -9.14
N TRP A 31 5.63 -13.36 -10.02
CA TRP A 31 5.65 -11.90 -9.95
C TRP A 31 5.08 -11.30 -11.22
N ARG A 32 4.60 -10.07 -11.11
CA ARG A 32 4.18 -9.24 -12.25
C ARG A 32 4.86 -7.90 -12.09
N VAL A 33 5.61 -7.46 -13.11
CA VAL A 33 6.10 -6.08 -13.10
C VAL A 33 4.88 -5.17 -13.16
N VAL A 34 4.75 -4.29 -12.16
CA VAL A 34 3.79 -3.20 -12.17
C VAL A 34 4.57 -1.94 -12.50
N CYS A 35 4.56 -1.56 -13.78
CA CYS A 35 5.15 -0.30 -14.22
C CYS A 35 4.17 0.84 -13.97
N TRP A 36 4.64 1.88 -13.29
CA TRP A 36 3.94 3.16 -13.25
C TRP A 36 4.12 3.87 -14.59
N ARG A 37 3.09 3.83 -15.45
CA ARG A 37 3.11 4.61 -16.71
C ARG A 37 2.86 6.06 -16.40
N LYS A 38 3.53 7.02 -17.05
CA LYS A 38 3.19 8.46 -16.94
C LYS A 38 1.70 8.72 -17.20
N SER A 39 1.09 9.72 -16.55
CA SER A 39 -0.32 10.05 -16.81
C SER A 39 -0.48 10.66 -18.19
N SER A 40 -1.69 10.59 -18.76
CA SER A 40 -2.00 11.36 -19.96
C SER A 40 -1.97 12.85 -19.61
N ARG A 41 -1.57 13.67 -20.58
CA ARG A 41 -1.58 15.13 -20.46
C ARG A 41 -2.92 15.63 -19.88
N GLY A 42 -2.84 16.62 -19.00
CA GLY A 42 -3.94 17.22 -18.26
C GLY A 42 -4.41 16.44 -17.04
N ARG A 43 -3.77 15.32 -16.66
CA ARG A 43 -4.21 14.50 -15.51
C ARG A 43 -3.21 14.52 -14.37
N ILE A 44 -3.73 14.80 -13.18
CA ILE A 44 -3.05 14.51 -11.92
C ILE A 44 -3.31 13.05 -11.52
N ARG A 45 -2.41 12.50 -10.71
CA ARG A 45 -2.59 11.17 -10.11
C ARG A 45 -2.32 11.22 -8.63
N ILE A 46 -2.98 10.33 -7.93
CA ILE A 46 -2.79 10.17 -6.50
C ILE A 46 -2.45 8.74 -6.13
N ASN A 47 -1.47 8.61 -5.25
CA ASN A 47 -1.15 7.39 -4.54
C ASN A 47 -1.44 7.62 -3.06
N THR A 48 -2.25 6.76 -2.45
CA THR A 48 -2.61 6.84 -1.03
C THR A 48 -2.23 5.55 -0.32
N ASN A 49 -1.99 5.64 0.98
CA ASN A 49 -1.78 4.48 1.83
C ASN A 49 -2.30 4.75 3.24
N GLY A 50 -2.97 3.77 3.83
CA GLY A 50 -3.36 3.75 5.22
C GLY A 50 -2.36 2.98 6.10
N SER A 51 -2.24 3.38 7.36
CA SER A 51 -1.52 2.63 8.38
C SER A 51 -2.38 2.57 9.64
N TYR A 52 -2.51 1.39 10.23
CA TYR A 52 -3.31 1.20 11.44
C TYR A 52 -2.62 0.25 12.41
N LEU A 53 -2.58 0.66 13.68
CA LEU A 53 -1.98 -0.06 14.78
C LEU A 53 -3.10 -0.59 15.69
N GLN A 54 -3.37 -1.89 15.61
CA GLN A 54 -4.51 -2.53 16.27
C GLN A 54 -4.53 -2.31 17.79
N ASP A 55 -3.39 -2.48 18.47
CA ASP A 55 -3.29 -2.41 19.92
C ASP A 55 -3.66 -1.05 20.51
N THR A 56 -3.50 0.01 19.73
CA THR A 56 -3.73 1.39 20.19
C THR A 56 -4.87 2.07 19.45
N THR A 57 -5.45 1.41 18.44
CA THR A 57 -6.39 1.96 17.46
C THR A 57 -5.89 3.22 16.71
N LYS A 58 -4.60 3.55 16.84
CA LYS A 58 -3.98 4.70 16.15
C LYS A 58 -3.88 4.40 14.67
N ALA A 59 -4.20 5.39 13.86
CA ALA A 59 -4.08 5.28 12.42
C ALA A 59 -3.45 6.53 11.82
N GLY A 60 -2.88 6.37 10.63
CA GLY A 60 -2.45 7.47 9.80
C GLY A 60 -2.85 7.19 8.36
N ASN A 61 -3.27 8.22 7.65
CA ASN A 61 -3.35 8.16 6.21
C ASN A 61 -2.29 9.07 5.61
N GLY A 62 -1.86 8.74 4.40
CA GLY A 62 -0.92 9.57 3.66
C GLY A 62 -1.08 9.36 2.18
N GLY A 63 -0.50 10.28 1.41
CA GLY A 63 -0.52 10.18 -0.02
C GLY A 63 0.33 11.22 -0.71
N ILE A 64 0.55 10.99 -2.00
CA ILE A 64 1.31 11.86 -2.88
C ILE A 64 0.49 12.07 -4.16
N ILE A 65 0.27 13.34 -4.50
CA ILE A 65 -0.32 13.77 -5.75
C ILE A 65 0.80 14.19 -6.69
N ARG A 66 0.76 13.67 -7.91
CA ARG A 66 1.72 13.98 -8.97
C ARG A 66 1.03 14.58 -10.18
N ASP A 67 1.74 15.42 -10.90
CA ASP A 67 1.30 15.98 -12.17
C ASP A 67 1.46 14.98 -13.32
N GLU A 68 1.25 15.47 -14.54
CA GLU A 68 1.42 14.65 -15.74
C GLU A 68 2.87 14.24 -15.99
N ASN A 69 3.85 15.00 -15.54
CA ASN A 69 5.27 14.69 -15.68
C ASN A 69 5.77 13.67 -14.66
N GLY A 70 4.96 13.41 -13.63
CA GLY A 70 5.35 12.57 -12.49
C GLY A 70 5.96 13.39 -11.35
N ASP A 71 5.97 14.72 -11.48
CA ASP A 71 6.47 15.62 -10.46
C ASP A 71 5.47 15.72 -9.31
N VAL A 72 5.97 15.75 -8.08
CA VAL A 72 5.13 15.85 -6.89
C VAL A 72 4.55 17.25 -6.78
N ILE A 73 3.22 17.34 -6.74
CA ILE A 73 2.49 18.59 -6.50
C ILE A 73 2.23 18.75 -5.00
N ILE A 74 1.72 17.69 -4.36
CA ILE A 74 1.36 17.67 -2.94
C ILE A 74 1.78 16.32 -2.34
N ALA A 75 2.28 16.37 -1.11
CA ALA A 75 2.36 15.21 -0.23
C ALA A 75 1.61 15.53 1.07
N PHE A 76 0.91 14.55 1.63
CA PHE A 76 0.20 14.70 2.90
C PHE A 76 0.38 13.46 3.78
N ALA A 77 0.30 13.70 5.09
CA ALA A 77 0.23 12.67 6.11
C ALA A 77 -0.62 13.21 7.26
N VAL A 78 -1.70 12.51 7.63
CA VAL A 78 -2.61 12.93 8.68
C VAL A 78 -2.82 11.78 9.65
N THR A 79 -2.72 12.07 10.94
CA THR A 79 -3.09 11.12 11.99
C THR A 79 -4.61 11.11 12.15
N VAL A 80 -5.20 9.92 12.14
CA VAL A 80 -6.66 9.75 12.27
C VAL A 80 -6.96 8.59 13.22
N LYS A 81 -8.24 8.44 13.57
CA LYS A 81 -8.74 7.22 14.22
C LYS A 81 -9.34 6.32 13.16
N SER A 82 -9.12 5.01 13.28
CA SER A 82 -9.75 3.99 12.44
C SER A 82 -10.04 2.77 13.30
N ASN A 83 -10.96 1.92 12.82
CA ASN A 83 -11.32 0.68 13.51
C ASN A 83 -10.58 -0.53 12.93
N ASN A 84 -9.99 -0.41 11.72
CA ASN A 84 -9.21 -1.48 11.08
C ASN A 84 -8.38 -0.95 9.89
N ASN A 85 -7.51 -1.83 9.37
CA ASN A 85 -6.67 -1.57 8.18
C ASN A 85 -7.49 -1.21 6.93
N ASN A 86 -8.60 -1.91 6.66
CA ASN A 86 -9.38 -1.67 5.43
C ASN A 86 -10.02 -0.28 5.43
N MET A 87 -10.53 0.15 6.59
CA MET A 87 -11.14 1.47 6.75
C MET A 87 -10.11 2.60 6.57
N ILE A 88 -8.88 2.43 7.08
CA ILE A 88 -7.86 3.47 6.91
C ILE A 88 -7.42 3.62 5.45
N GLU A 89 -7.38 2.53 4.68
CA GLU A 89 -7.12 2.60 3.23
C GLU A 89 -8.21 3.36 2.48
N ILE A 90 -9.49 3.12 2.82
CA ILE A 90 -10.63 3.85 2.23
C ILE A 90 -10.55 5.34 2.60
N LEU A 91 -10.26 5.66 3.86
CA LEU A 91 -10.11 7.04 4.32
C LEU A 91 -8.94 7.76 3.64
N ALA A 92 -7.82 7.07 3.43
CA ALA A 92 -6.68 7.60 2.69
C ALA A 92 -7.07 7.93 1.24
N ALA A 93 -7.75 7.00 0.56
CA ALA A 93 -8.22 7.20 -0.80
C ALA A 93 -9.21 8.37 -0.91
N ASN A 94 -10.20 8.44 0.00
CA ASN A 94 -11.21 9.50 0.01
C ASN A 94 -10.58 10.88 0.21
N TYR A 95 -9.75 11.04 1.26
CA TYR A 95 -9.05 12.30 1.53
C TYR A 95 -8.20 12.75 0.33
N GLY A 96 -7.56 11.78 -0.31
CA GLY A 96 -6.78 12.01 -1.49
C GLY A 96 -7.59 12.51 -2.70
N VAL A 97 -8.76 11.90 -2.96
CA VAL A 97 -9.66 12.33 -4.04
C VAL A 97 -10.19 13.75 -3.78
N GLU A 98 -10.57 14.06 -2.54
CA GLU A 98 -11.01 15.41 -2.15
C GLU A 98 -9.93 16.48 -2.42
N LEU A 99 -8.67 16.18 -2.11
CA LEU A 99 -7.54 17.05 -2.44
C LEU A 99 -7.38 17.22 -3.97
N CYS A 100 -7.52 16.14 -4.74
CA CYS A 100 -7.48 16.22 -6.20
C CYS A 100 -8.60 17.09 -6.77
N LEU A 101 -9.83 16.97 -6.25
CA LEU A 101 -10.97 17.79 -6.67
C LEU A 101 -10.76 19.27 -6.34
N SER A 102 -10.25 19.55 -5.14
CA SER A 102 -9.91 20.92 -4.70
C SER A 102 -8.81 21.54 -5.56
N LEU A 103 -7.80 20.76 -5.97
CA LEU A 103 -6.77 21.23 -6.89
C LEU A 103 -7.28 21.47 -8.31
N ALA A 104 -8.21 20.63 -8.76
CA ALA A 104 -8.83 20.80 -10.06
C ALA A 104 -9.63 22.10 -10.10
N SER A 105 -10.48 22.38 -9.09
CA SER A 105 -11.28 23.60 -9.04
C SER A 105 -10.45 24.89 -9.00
N LEU A 106 -9.23 24.85 -8.46
CA LEU A 106 -8.31 25.99 -8.40
C LEU A 106 -7.58 26.28 -9.73
N LYS A 107 -7.52 25.33 -10.66
CA LYS A 107 -6.81 25.49 -11.95
C LYS A 107 -7.72 25.92 -13.13
N TRP A 108 -9.01 26.14 -12.89
CA TRP A 108 -10.00 26.55 -13.91
C TRP A 108 -10.65 27.92 -13.62
N ILE A 109 -9.94 28.84 -12.97
CA ILE A 109 -10.23 30.29 -12.94
C ILE A 109 -9.05 31.02 -13.59
#